data_AF-A0A822DFB4-F1
#
_entry.id   AF-A0A822DFB4-F1
#
_cell.length_a   1.000
_cell.length_b   1.000
_cell.length_c   1.000
_cell.angle_alpha   90.00
_cell.angle_beta   90.00
_cell.angle_gamma   90.00
#
_symmetry.space_group_name_H-M   'P 1'
#
loop_
_entity.id
_entity.type
_entity.pdbx_description
1 polymer ?
#
loop_
_entity_poly.entity_id
_entity_poly.type
_entity_poly.pdbx_seq_one_letter_code
_entity_poly.pdbx_strand_id
1 'polypeptide(L)'
;MPDTIRSSEGLAQNDRLTSTNNAYRLIMQSDGNLVLYCSEHTVPENAIWSSGTCNKSPFVGPYHFAMQSDGNLVIYDTYGRAVWASDTQHQGSPSHRLLMQND
;
A
#
# COMPACT_ATOMS: atom_id res chain seq x y z
N MET A 1 5.79 12.43 8.18
CA MET A 1 4.97 11.80 7.11
C MET A 1 3.82 11.07 7.80
N PRO A 2 2.66 10.87 7.15
CA PRO A 2 1.56 10.17 7.80
C PRO A 2 1.90 8.69 8.06
N ASP A 3 1.36 8.17 9.17
CA ASP A 3 1.35 6.75 9.55
C ASP A 3 0.00 6.09 9.25
N THR A 4 -0.99 6.86 8.80
CA THR A 4 -2.37 6.45 8.60
C THR A 4 -2.86 6.77 7.20
N ILE A 5 -3.58 5.83 6.57
CA ILE A 5 -4.41 6.05 5.38
C ILE A 5 -5.87 5.84 5.78
N ARG A 6 -6.72 6.85 5.59
CA ARG A 6 -8.16 6.76 5.87
C ARG A 6 -8.94 6.34 4.62
N SER A 7 -10.21 5.99 4.79
CA SER A 7 -11.14 5.82 3.68
C SER A 7 -11.04 6.97 2.67
N SER A 8 -10.98 6.62 1.40
CA SER A 8 -10.81 7.53 0.26
C SER A 8 -9.44 8.21 0.15
N GLU A 9 -8.47 7.80 0.97
CA GLU A 9 -7.05 8.20 0.86
C GLU A 9 -6.22 7.04 0.28
N GLY A 10 -4.96 7.33 -0.07
CA GLY A 10 -4.06 6.34 -0.63
C GLY A 10 -2.62 6.82 -0.77
N LEU A 11 -1.79 5.98 -1.37
CA LEU A 11 -0.42 6.29 -1.79
C LEU A 11 -0.39 6.33 -3.32
N ALA A 12 0.13 7.40 -3.90
CA ALA A 12 0.51 7.39 -5.31
C ALA A 12 1.80 6.59 -5.52
N GLN A 13 2.18 6.40 -6.78
CA GLN A 13 3.44 5.75 -7.13
C GLN A 13 4.62 6.48 -6.45
N ASN A 14 5.48 5.69 -5.80
CA ASN A 14 6.64 6.09 -4.99
C ASN A 14 6.32 6.82 -3.68
N ASP A 15 5.05 7.04 -3.34
CA ASP A 15 4.66 7.51 -2.02
C ASP A 15 4.85 6.43 -0.96
N ARG A 16 4.91 6.88 0.30
CA ARG A 16 5.14 6.02 1.45
C ARG A 16 4.25 6.34 2.63
N LEU A 17 3.90 5.30 3.37
CA LEU A 17 3.39 5.36 4.74
C LEU A 17 4.55 5.01 5.69
N THR A 18 4.73 5.76 6.78
CA THR A 18 5.86 5.54 7.71
C THR A 18 5.36 5.44 9.14
N SER A 19 5.85 4.45 9.90
CA SER A 19 5.54 4.32 11.32
C SER A 19 6.05 5.53 12.12
N THR A 20 5.43 5.82 13.26
CA THR A 20 5.80 7.00 14.08
C THR A 20 7.22 6.92 14.65
N ASN A 21 7.77 5.71 14.84
CA ASN A 21 9.15 5.50 15.26
C ASN A 21 10.15 5.43 14.09
N ASN A 22 9.70 5.61 12.84
CA ASN A 22 10.48 5.48 11.61
C ASN A 22 11.10 4.08 11.36
N ALA A 23 10.67 3.04 12.08
CA ALA A 23 11.17 1.68 11.88
C ALA A 23 10.58 1.01 10.62
N TYR A 24 9.33 1.35 10.27
CA TYR A 24 8.59 0.69 9.19
C TYR A 24 8.16 1.65 8.10
N ARG A 25 8.28 1.21 6.85
CA ARG A 25 7.85 1.97 5.65
C ARG A 25 7.10 1.06 4.69
N LEU A 26 5.88 1.43 4.34
CA LEU A 26 5.11 0.82 3.25
C LEU A 26 5.18 1.72 2.02
N ILE A 27 5.60 1.19 0.89
CA ILE A 27 5.87 1.96 -0.33
C ILE A 27 5.15 1.34 -1.51
N MET A 28 4.41 2.17 -2.25
CA MET A 28 3.85 1.78 -3.55
C MET A 28 4.91 2.00 -4.62
N GLN A 29 5.63 0.97 -5.02
CA GLN A 29 6.78 1.08 -5.92
C GLN A 29 6.40 1.29 -7.38
N SER A 30 7.37 1.74 -8.18
CA SER A 30 7.17 2.05 -9.59
C SER A 30 6.87 0.84 -10.48
N ASP A 31 7.30 -0.34 -10.06
CA ASP A 31 7.06 -1.62 -10.72
C ASP A 31 5.68 -2.24 -10.41
N GLY A 32 4.87 -1.57 -9.58
CA GLY A 32 3.54 -2.03 -9.20
C GLY A 32 3.52 -2.91 -7.96
N ASN A 33 4.64 -3.03 -7.24
CA ASN A 33 4.71 -3.75 -5.99
C ASN A 33 4.43 -2.84 -4.78
N LEU A 34 3.62 -3.29 -3.83
CA LEU A 34 3.47 -2.65 -2.53
C LEU A 34 4.37 -3.39 -1.54
N VAL A 35 5.36 -2.71 -0.95
CA VAL A 35 6.41 -3.37 -0.15
C VAL A 35 6.53 -2.72 1.21
N LEU A 36 6.56 -3.56 2.26
CA LEU A 36 6.84 -3.17 3.63
C LEU A 36 8.31 -3.44 3.96
N TYR A 37 8.99 -2.40 4.44
CA TYR A 37 10.39 -2.44 4.88
C TYR A 37 10.48 -2.26 6.39
N CYS A 38 11.38 -3.00 7.04
CA CYS A 38 11.75 -2.85 8.45
C CYS A 38 13.08 -2.07 8.57
N SER A 39 13.17 -0.91 7.92
CA SER A 39 14.36 -0.05 7.96
C SER A 39 14.07 1.34 7.38
N GLU A 40 14.99 2.27 7.65
CA GLU A 40 15.09 3.54 6.91
C GLU A 40 15.57 3.38 5.49
N HIS A 41 16.36 2.34 5.24
CA HIS A 41 16.93 2.08 3.94
C HIS A 41 16.02 1.09 3.20
N THR A 42 15.39 1.56 2.12
CA THR A 42 14.42 0.81 1.32
C THR A 42 15.16 -0.01 0.26
N VAL A 43 15.90 -1.01 0.72
CA VAL A 43 16.69 -1.94 -0.10
C VAL A 43 16.11 -3.36 0.05
N PRO A 44 16.26 -4.24 -0.96
CA PRO A 44 15.63 -5.56 -0.97
C PRO A 44 15.87 -6.40 0.29
N GLU A 45 17.04 -6.28 0.91
CA GLU A 45 17.43 -7.01 2.13
C GLU A 45 16.59 -6.64 3.35
N ASN A 46 15.98 -5.46 3.36
CA ASN A 46 15.14 -4.96 4.45
C ASN A 46 13.64 -5.15 4.19
N ALA A 47 13.25 -5.72 3.05
CA ALA A 47 11.85 -6.00 2.74
C ALA A 47 11.36 -7.17 3.58
N ILE A 48 10.29 -6.96 4.35
CA ILE A 48 9.71 -7.96 5.24
C ILE A 48 8.37 -8.49 4.74
N TRP A 49 7.68 -7.75 3.87
CA TRP A 49 6.46 -8.19 3.21
C TRP A 49 6.29 -7.49 1.85
N SER A 50 5.60 -8.16 0.92
CA SER A 50 5.28 -7.63 -0.40
C SER A 50 3.94 -8.17 -0.89
N SER A 51 3.21 -7.37 -1.68
CA SER A 51 2.00 -7.80 -2.38
C SER A 51 2.25 -8.80 -3.52
N GLY A 52 3.51 -8.98 -3.95
CA GLY A 52 3.87 -9.90 -5.04
C GLY A 52 3.35 -9.46 -6.41
N THR A 53 3.21 -8.15 -6.64
CA THR A 53 2.60 -7.58 -7.86
C THR A 53 3.57 -6.91 -8.81
N CYS A 54 4.88 -7.01 -8.56
CA CYS A 54 5.92 -6.43 -9.43
C CYS A 54 5.76 -6.89 -10.89
N ASN A 55 5.71 -5.94 -11.83
CA ASN A 55 5.66 -6.15 -13.28
C ASN A 55 4.58 -7.14 -13.73
N LYS A 56 3.44 -7.20 -13.02
CA LYS A 56 2.35 -8.13 -13.32
C LYS A 56 1.64 -7.71 -14.60
N SER A 57 1.79 -8.50 -15.67
CA SER A 57 1.03 -8.31 -16.91
C SER A 57 -0.46 -8.64 -16.71
N PRO A 58 -1.41 -7.90 -17.29
CA PRO A 58 -1.26 -6.82 -18.28
C PRO A 58 -1.21 -5.40 -17.67
N PHE A 59 -0.94 -5.27 -16.36
CA PHE A 59 -1.04 -4.01 -15.63
C PHE A 59 0.16 -3.10 -15.92
N VAL A 60 -0.10 -1.78 -15.94
CA VAL A 60 0.92 -0.77 -16.23
C VAL A 60 0.76 0.44 -15.31
N GLY A 61 1.89 1.04 -14.93
CA GLY A 61 1.92 2.21 -14.08
C GLY A 61 1.49 3.52 -14.79
N PRO A 62 1.38 4.63 -14.04
CA PRO A 62 1.61 4.74 -12.60
C PRO A 62 0.60 3.94 -11.78
N TYR A 63 1.10 3.30 -10.73
CA TYR A 63 0.29 2.51 -9.80
C TYR A 63 -0.11 3.35 -8.60
N HIS A 64 -1.24 3.04 -7.97
CA HIS A 64 -1.62 3.64 -6.71
C HIS A 64 -2.26 2.61 -5.79
N PHE A 65 -2.13 2.85 -4.49
CA PHE A 65 -2.71 2.03 -3.44
C PHE A 65 -3.77 2.85 -2.70
N ALA A 66 -4.97 2.32 -2.51
CA ALA A 66 -6.08 3.06 -1.95
C ALA A 66 -6.79 2.28 -0.84
N MET A 67 -7.24 3.00 0.18
CA MET A 67 -8.22 2.51 1.14
C MET A 67 -9.61 2.91 0.66
N GLN A 68 -10.36 1.96 0.13
CA GLN A 68 -11.71 2.18 -0.35
C GLN A 68 -12.68 2.48 0.82
N SER A 69 -13.80 3.13 0.51
CA SER A 69 -14.83 3.46 1.50
C SER A 69 -15.55 2.25 2.09
N ASP A 70 -15.50 1.11 1.39
CA ASP A 70 -16.09 -0.16 1.79
C ASP A 70 -15.18 -1.02 2.68
N GLY A 71 -13.97 -0.54 3.02
CA GLY A 71 -13.04 -1.27 3.87
C GLY A 71 -11.99 -2.09 3.12
N ASN A 72 -11.95 -2.03 1.78
CA ASN A 72 -10.99 -2.77 0.99
C ASN A 72 -9.72 -1.97 0.69
N LEU A 73 -8.55 -2.61 0.82
CA LEU A 73 -7.28 -2.06 0.35
C LEU A 73 -7.00 -2.60 -1.04
N VAL A 74 -6.74 -1.71 -2.01
CA VAL A 74 -6.60 -2.10 -3.42
C VAL A 74 -5.40 -1.41 -4.06
N ILE A 75 -4.64 -2.17 -4.85
CA ILE A 75 -3.65 -1.64 -5.79
C ILE A 75 -4.31 -1.51 -7.15
N TYR A 76 -4.19 -0.35 -7.76
CA TYR A 76 -4.71 -0.06 -9.10
C TYR A 76 -3.58 0.31 -10.04
N ASP A 77 -3.79 -0.02 -11.31
CA ASP A 77 -2.96 0.45 -12.42
C ASP A 77 -3.47 1.80 -12.97
N THR A 78 -2.80 2.33 -14.01
CA THR A 78 -3.15 3.64 -14.61
C THR A 78 -4.55 3.68 -15.22
N TYR A 79 -5.10 2.53 -15.60
CA TYR A 79 -6.43 2.41 -16.21
C TYR A 79 -7.51 2.12 -15.17
N GLY A 80 -7.19 2.16 -13.87
CA GLY A 80 -8.12 1.86 -12.79
C GLY A 80 -8.44 0.37 -12.66
N ARG A 81 -7.63 -0.53 -13.24
CA ARG A 81 -7.80 -1.98 -13.08
C ARG A 81 -7.18 -2.41 -11.77
N ALA A 82 -7.91 -3.21 -10.99
CA ALA A 82 -7.40 -3.77 -9.74
C ALA A 82 -6.31 -4.81 -10.02
N VAL A 83 -5.13 -4.60 -9.45
CA VAL A 83 -3.95 -5.48 -9.56
C VAL A 83 -3.93 -6.51 -8.41
N TRP A 84 -4.35 -6.05 -7.23
CA TRP A 84 -4.46 -6.80 -5.97
C TRP A 84 -5.50 -6.15 -5.06
N ALA A 85 -6.16 -6.95 -4.22
CA ALA A 85 -7.06 -6.49 -3.17
C ALA A 85 -6.83 -7.28 -1.88
N SER A 86 -7.14 -6.68 -0.72
CA SER A 86 -7.10 -7.36 0.58
C SER A 86 -8.30 -8.28 0.83
N ASP A 87 -9.35 -8.18 0.00
CA ASP A 87 -10.62 -8.90 0.12
C ASP A 87 -11.31 -8.65 1.47
N THR A 88 -11.20 -7.43 1.99
CA THR A 88 -11.76 -7.00 3.29
C THR A 88 -12.99 -6.10 3.16
N GLN A 89 -13.54 -5.96 1.94
CA GLN A 89 -14.77 -5.20 1.71
C GLN A 89 -15.91 -5.66 2.61
N HIS A 90 -16.67 -4.69 3.11
CA HIS A 90 -17.84 -4.87 3.97
C HIS A 90 -17.55 -5.58 5.30
N GLN A 91 -16.29 -5.63 5.72
CA GLN A 91 -15.89 -6.13 7.04
C GLN A 91 -15.81 -4.97 8.04
N GLY A 92 -16.36 -5.19 9.23
CA GLY A 92 -16.40 -4.17 10.30
C GLY A 92 -17.36 -3.02 10.01
N SER A 93 -17.28 -1.96 10.81
CA SER A 93 -18.10 -0.75 10.65
C SER A 93 -17.25 0.42 10.12
N PRO A 94 -17.77 1.24 9.19
CA PRO A 94 -17.10 2.48 8.79
C PRO A 94 -16.85 3.43 9.98
N SER A 95 -15.85 4.31 9.97
CA SER A 95 -14.82 4.52 8.93
C SER A 95 -13.65 3.54 9.05
N HIS A 96 -13.05 3.21 7.91
CA HIS A 96 -11.93 2.27 7.85
C HIS A 96 -10.59 3.02 7.71
N ARG A 97 -9.50 2.40 8.19
CA ARG A 97 -8.15 2.93 8.04
C ARG A 97 -7.11 1.82 7.97
N LEU A 98 -6.00 2.11 7.31
CA LEU A 98 -4.72 1.42 7.48
C LEU A 98 -3.86 2.25 8.43
N LEU A 99 -3.28 1.61 9.45
CA LEU A 99 -2.35 2.22 10.40
C LEU A 99 -1.02 1.47 10.35
N MET A 100 0.08 2.19 10.12
CA MET A 100 1.43 1.66 10.23
C MET A 100 1.88 1.70 11.69
N GLN A 101 1.82 0.55 12.35
CA GLN A 101 2.20 0.43 13.77
C GLN A 101 3.73 0.35 13.93
N ASN A 102 4.18 0.32 15.19
CA ASN A 102 5.59 0.37 15.58
C ASN A 102 6.16 -1.03 15.91
N ASP A 103 5.40 -2.09 15.67
CA ASP A 103 5.68 -3.49 16.00
C ASP A 103 5.60 -4.41 14.78
#